data_AF-K2HR31-F1
#
_entry.id   AF-K2HR31-F1
#
_cell.length_a   1.000
_cell.length_b   1.000
_cell.length_c   1.000
_cell.angle_alpha   90.00
_cell.angle_beta   90.00
_cell.angle_gamma   90.00
#
_symmetry.space_group_name_H-M   'P 1'
#
loop_
_entity.id
_entity.type
_entity.pdbx_description
1 polymer ?
#
loop_
_entity_poly.entity_id
_entity_poly.type
_entity_poly.pdbx_seq_one_letter_code
_entity_poly.pdbx_strand_id
1 'polypeptide(L)'
;MKVLLLTSLLLLSTLAQETNEELQDFNEEENVQISHSEFVRPRKPQPASERKDLHSKSYKMEYMTLFFVIIYFVYFFIGKSSNTSVVTEYAHFAHAAIFKYFKKGNRKSEVPVGIMSVSCNNFVIECYDHPLIKGACLNFNLVKRQELFNHLFSFITKQQDELIIDVVFNKGIAPPCIYGICKSKQEKKLRKQYSEIAKFCKTRNGAQMKLSEKYVVFSDAFDSTGILNQPMIDFINLYEKEFNYFILSDQSTSIRDEKSLMRCSIKICNGEIISKVTDLIFGLANSINKVTIKPYLLEKCKAVRAEIQEEEEKERAKKIREENAERIEKEKAMKINAMTPEERRKYEEKQRNKLVKRKQVKVRMG
;
A
#
# COMPACT_ATOMS: atom_id res chain seq x y z
N MET A 1 25.76 8.88 -13.04
CA MET A 1 24.36 9.25 -12.77
C MET A 1 24.21 10.53 -11.95
N LYS A 2 24.94 10.74 -10.84
CA LYS A 2 24.93 12.03 -10.10
C LYS A 2 25.37 13.24 -10.92
N VAL A 3 26.38 13.06 -11.79
CA VAL A 3 26.88 14.13 -12.68
C VAL A 3 25.85 14.55 -13.72
N LEU A 4 25.09 13.61 -14.30
CA LEU A 4 24.04 13.89 -15.30
C LEU A 4 22.83 14.66 -14.71
N LEU A 5 22.50 14.41 -13.45
CA LEU A 5 21.42 15.12 -12.75
C LEU A 5 21.84 16.53 -12.32
N LEU A 6 23.11 16.70 -11.89
CA LEU A 6 23.67 18.01 -11.59
C LEU A 6 23.80 18.88 -12.84
N THR A 7 24.22 18.30 -13.97
CA THR A 7 24.27 19.02 -15.24
C THR A 7 22.88 19.36 -15.75
N SER A 8 21.87 18.49 -15.57
CA SER A 8 20.48 18.84 -15.92
C SER A 8 19.90 19.94 -15.04
N LEU A 9 20.24 19.97 -13.75
CA LEU A 9 19.78 21.01 -12.83
C LEU A 9 20.44 22.37 -13.13
N LEU A 10 21.74 22.35 -13.47
CA LEU A 10 22.48 23.54 -13.89
C LEU A 10 21.96 24.09 -15.21
N LEU A 11 21.66 23.23 -16.18
CA LEU A 11 21.04 23.62 -17.46
C LEU A 11 19.64 24.22 -17.26
N LEU A 12 18.85 23.68 -16.33
CA LEU A 12 17.54 24.24 -15.97
C LEU A 12 17.66 25.60 -15.27
N SER A 13 18.68 25.80 -14.42
CA SER A 13 18.90 27.09 -13.78
C SER A 13 19.42 28.16 -14.76
N THR A 14 20.29 27.78 -15.71
CA THR A 14 20.80 28.74 -16.71
C THR A 14 19.72 29.17 -17.68
N LEU A 15 18.86 28.23 -18.11
CA LEU A 15 17.71 28.53 -18.98
C LEU A 15 16.66 29.38 -18.25
N ALA A 16 16.43 29.17 -16.95
CA ALA A 16 15.52 29.99 -16.17
C ALA A 16 16.03 31.43 -15.98
N GLN A 17 17.35 31.62 -15.99
CA GLN A 17 17.99 32.92 -15.84
C GLN A 17 17.92 33.73 -17.15
N GLU A 18 18.17 33.09 -18.30
CA GLU A 18 17.97 33.69 -19.62
C GLU A 18 16.50 34.10 -19.85
N THR A 19 15.52 33.30 -19.40
CA THR A 19 14.11 33.67 -19.54
C THR A 19 13.68 34.85 -18.67
N ASN A 20 14.36 35.10 -17.54
CA ASN A 20 14.05 36.24 -16.67
C ASN A 20 14.64 37.55 -17.22
N GLU A 21 15.79 37.50 -17.89
CA GLU A 21 16.39 38.66 -18.57
C GLU A 21 15.54 39.07 -19.78
N GLU A 22 15.04 38.12 -20.58
CA GLU A 22 14.11 38.41 -21.69
C GLU A 22 12.75 38.97 -21.23
N LEU A 23 12.31 38.65 -20.00
CA LEU A 23 11.06 39.17 -19.42
C LEU A 23 11.20 40.60 -18.86
N GLN A 24 12.43 41.02 -18.52
CA GLN A 24 12.71 42.38 -18.09
C GLN A 24 12.75 43.34 -19.29
N ASP A 25 13.33 42.93 -20.42
CA ASP A 25 13.32 43.73 -21.66
C ASP A 25 11.89 43.97 -22.20
N PHE A 26 10.97 43.02 -22.00
CA PHE A 26 9.57 43.18 -22.43
C PHE A 26 8.75 44.17 -21.58
N ASN A 27 9.14 44.43 -20.33
CA ASN A 27 8.40 45.36 -19.45
C ASN A 27 8.83 46.83 -19.63
N GLU A 28 9.96 47.11 -20.28
CA GLU A 28 10.39 48.48 -20.56
C GLU A 28 9.68 49.11 -21.78
N GLU A 29 9.19 48.31 -22.73
CA GLU A 29 8.52 48.81 -23.94
C GLU A 29 7.04 49.21 -23.76
N GLU A 30 6.37 48.83 -22.66
CA GLU A 30 4.91 49.01 -22.48
C GLU A 30 4.51 50.29 -21.71
N ASN A 31 5.42 51.26 -21.54
CA ASN A 31 5.15 52.51 -20.80
C ASN A 31 5.09 53.75 -21.73
N VAL A 32 4.18 53.75 -22.71
CA VAL A 32 3.84 54.93 -23.51
C VAL A 32 2.41 55.40 -23.19
N GLN A 33 2.33 56.62 -22.65
CA GLN A 33 1.17 57.31 -22.09
C GLN A 33 0.00 57.49 -23.08
N ILE A 34 -1.23 57.35 -22.57
CA ILE A 34 -2.47 57.70 -23.28
C ILE A 34 -3.08 59.01 -22.75
N SER A 35 -3.45 59.86 -23.72
CA SER A 35 -4.45 60.95 -23.73
C SER A 35 -4.02 62.38 -23.40
N HIS A 36 -4.09 63.24 -24.42
CA HIS A 36 -5.11 64.30 -24.48
C HIS A 36 -5.56 64.54 -25.92
N SER A 37 -6.86 64.74 -26.08
CA SER A 37 -7.61 64.83 -27.32
C SER A 37 -7.59 66.24 -27.92
N GLU A 38 -7.22 66.38 -29.19
CA GLU A 38 -7.62 67.53 -30.00
C GLU A 38 -8.15 67.09 -31.38
N PHE A 39 -9.14 67.84 -31.83
CA PHE A 39 -10.13 67.55 -32.85
C PHE A 39 -9.57 67.77 -34.26
N VAL A 40 -9.59 66.75 -35.14
CA VAL A 40 -9.21 66.88 -36.56
C VAL A 40 -10.32 66.37 -37.49
N ARG A 41 -10.69 67.24 -38.44
CA ARG A 41 -11.74 67.14 -39.48
C ARG A 41 -11.66 65.87 -40.35
N PRO A 42 -12.76 65.45 -41.03
CA PRO A 42 -12.85 64.13 -41.64
C PRO A 42 -11.96 64.01 -42.89
N ARG A 43 -11.10 62.98 -42.90
CA ARG A 43 -10.32 62.60 -44.09
C ARG A 43 -11.05 61.50 -44.88
N LYS A 44 -10.96 61.61 -46.22
CA LYS A 44 -11.56 60.81 -47.31
C LYS A 44 -11.38 59.28 -47.17
N PRO A 45 -12.18 58.47 -47.91
CA PRO A 45 -12.14 57.01 -47.81
C PRO A 45 -10.78 56.44 -48.23
N GLN A 46 -10.33 55.43 -47.49
CA GLN A 46 -9.04 54.73 -47.63
C GLN A 46 -8.85 54.08 -49.01
N PRO A 47 -7.62 53.99 -49.54
CA PRO A 47 -7.29 52.98 -50.52
C PRO A 47 -6.99 51.63 -49.85
N ALA A 48 -7.54 50.58 -50.45
CA ALA A 48 -7.36 49.18 -50.07
C ALA A 48 -5.97 48.65 -50.46
N SER A 49 -4.89 49.18 -49.88
CA SER A 49 -3.56 48.57 -50.00
C SER A 49 -3.28 47.67 -48.79
N GLU A 50 -3.57 46.39 -49.01
CA GLU A 50 -2.89 45.23 -48.45
C GLU A 50 -2.94 45.02 -46.92
N ARG A 51 -3.99 44.28 -46.53
CA ARG A 51 -3.99 43.36 -45.38
C ARG A 51 -2.71 42.51 -45.34
N LYS A 52 -1.75 42.82 -44.46
CA LYS A 52 -0.75 41.82 -44.01
C LYS A 52 -0.22 42.14 -42.60
N ASP A 53 -1.06 41.93 -41.60
CA ASP A 53 -0.55 41.55 -40.28
C ASP A 53 -1.11 40.16 -39.96
N LEU A 54 -0.63 39.18 -40.74
CA LEU A 54 -0.71 37.79 -40.33
C LEU A 54 0.28 37.67 -39.16
N HIS A 55 -0.20 37.93 -37.95
CA HIS A 55 0.54 37.81 -36.68
C HIS A 55 1.53 36.64 -36.78
N SER A 56 2.83 36.95 -36.85
CA SER A 56 3.89 35.94 -36.84
C SER A 56 3.73 35.13 -35.56
N LYS A 57 3.12 33.96 -35.64
CA LYS A 57 2.91 33.11 -34.47
C LYS A 57 4.28 32.58 -34.08
N SER A 58 4.82 33.10 -32.98
CA SER A 58 6.07 32.61 -32.41
C SER A 58 5.85 31.21 -31.84
N TYR A 59 6.35 30.19 -32.54
CA TYR A 59 6.27 28.79 -32.15
C TYR A 59 7.30 28.39 -31.09
N LYS A 60 8.11 29.33 -30.57
CA LYS A 60 9.17 29.07 -29.60
C LYS A 60 8.64 28.32 -28.36
N MET A 61 7.50 28.78 -27.81
CA MET A 61 6.87 28.14 -26.65
C MET A 61 6.35 26.73 -26.96
N GLU A 62 5.85 26.50 -28.17
CA GLU A 62 5.39 25.18 -28.61
C GLU A 62 6.56 24.20 -28.73
N TYR A 63 7.68 24.64 -29.33
CA TYR A 63 8.90 23.81 -29.42
C TYR A 63 9.50 23.52 -28.03
N MET A 64 9.53 24.49 -27.12
CA MET A 64 9.98 24.27 -25.74
C MET A 64 9.08 23.26 -25.01
N THR A 65 7.77 23.39 -25.16
CA THR A 65 6.81 22.44 -24.56
C THR A 65 7.00 21.05 -25.13
N LEU A 66 7.14 20.92 -26.45
CA LEU A 66 7.39 19.63 -27.11
C LEU A 66 8.71 18.99 -26.64
N PHE A 67 9.76 19.79 -26.48
CA PHE A 67 11.05 19.32 -25.98
C PHE A 67 10.94 18.73 -24.56
N PHE A 68 10.27 19.43 -23.63
CA PHE A 68 10.05 18.90 -22.28
C PHE A 68 9.19 17.63 -22.28
N VAL A 69 8.20 17.55 -23.16
CA VAL A 69 7.37 16.34 -23.34
C VAL A 69 8.23 15.16 -23.81
N ILE A 70 9.12 15.37 -24.78
CA ILE A 70 10.04 14.33 -25.28
C ILE A 70 10.97 13.84 -24.15
N ILE A 71 11.58 14.76 -23.40
CA ILE A 71 12.43 14.39 -22.25
C ILE A 71 11.65 13.57 -21.23
N TYR A 72 10.43 13.97 -20.91
CA TYR A 72 9.57 13.25 -19.98
C TYR A 72 9.28 11.82 -20.45
N PHE A 73 8.98 11.62 -21.75
CA PHE A 73 8.77 10.28 -22.31
C PHE A 73 10.03 9.43 -22.27
N VAL A 74 11.18 9.97 -22.68
CA VAL A 74 12.47 9.25 -22.61
C VAL A 74 12.76 8.81 -21.17
N TYR A 75 12.57 9.71 -20.21
CA TYR A 75 12.75 9.42 -18.79
C TYR A 75 11.81 8.31 -18.29
N PHE A 76 10.54 8.34 -18.70
CA PHE A 76 9.57 7.30 -18.38
C PHE A 76 10.03 5.92 -18.86
N PHE A 77 10.49 5.80 -20.12
CA PHE A 77 10.96 4.53 -20.67
C PHE A 77 12.23 4.01 -20.00
N ILE A 78 13.20 4.89 -19.69
CA ILE A 78 14.41 4.53 -18.94
C ILE A 78 14.02 4.03 -17.53
N GLY A 79 13.14 4.74 -16.83
CA GLY A 79 12.69 4.36 -15.49
C GLY A 79 11.97 3.00 -15.47
N LYS A 80 11.08 2.76 -16.45
CA LYS A 80 10.40 1.47 -16.63
C LYS A 80 11.38 0.34 -16.93
N SER A 81 12.36 0.59 -17.81
CA SER A 81 13.39 -0.38 -18.18
C SER A 81 14.27 -0.73 -16.98
N SER A 82 14.69 0.27 -16.21
CA SER A 82 15.49 0.07 -14.98
C SER A 82 14.75 -0.79 -13.95
N ASN A 83 13.47 -0.52 -13.70
CA ASN A 83 12.65 -1.34 -12.80
C ASN A 83 12.53 -2.79 -13.29
N THR A 84 12.33 -2.98 -14.59
CA THR A 84 12.26 -4.31 -15.20
C THR A 84 13.58 -5.05 -15.02
N SER A 85 14.72 -4.37 -15.24
CA SER A 85 16.07 -4.91 -15.07
C SER A 85 16.32 -5.43 -13.66
N VAL A 86 15.88 -4.71 -12.63
CA VAL A 86 16.04 -5.12 -11.21
C VAL A 86 15.31 -6.44 -10.95
N VAL A 87 14.09 -6.59 -11.47
CA VAL A 87 13.29 -7.82 -11.26
C VAL A 87 13.85 -8.99 -12.06
N THR A 88 14.32 -8.74 -13.29
CA THR A 88 14.96 -9.80 -14.09
C THR A 88 16.26 -10.28 -13.48
N GLU A 89 17.06 -9.36 -12.93
CA GLU A 89 18.29 -9.70 -12.22
C GLU A 89 18.00 -10.51 -10.96
N TYR A 90 17.03 -10.06 -10.16
CA TYR A 90 16.56 -10.82 -9.00
C TYR A 90 16.13 -12.24 -9.42
N ALA A 91 15.28 -12.36 -10.44
CA ALA A 91 14.75 -13.63 -10.89
C ALA A 91 15.87 -14.59 -11.33
N HIS A 92 16.91 -14.06 -11.99
CA HIS A 92 18.08 -14.83 -12.38
C HIS A 92 18.83 -15.41 -11.16
N PHE A 93 19.12 -14.59 -10.14
CA PHE A 93 19.84 -15.05 -8.95
C PHE A 93 19.01 -15.92 -8.00
N ALA A 94 17.71 -15.63 -7.88
CA ALA A 94 16.78 -16.39 -7.05
C ALA A 94 16.31 -17.69 -7.71
N HIS A 95 16.54 -17.86 -9.01
CA HIS A 95 16.11 -19.02 -9.80
C HIS A 95 16.42 -20.33 -9.07
N ALA A 96 17.69 -20.64 -8.84
CA ALA A 96 18.09 -21.90 -8.20
C ALA A 96 17.42 -22.14 -6.83
N ALA A 97 17.28 -21.08 -6.01
CA ALA A 97 16.63 -21.16 -4.71
C ALA A 97 15.12 -21.44 -4.84
N ILE A 98 14.45 -20.84 -5.82
CA ILE A 98 13.02 -21.10 -6.09
C ILE A 98 12.83 -22.55 -6.56
N PHE A 99 13.62 -23.02 -7.51
CA PHE A 99 13.52 -24.38 -8.09
C PHE A 99 13.78 -25.51 -7.12
N LYS A 100 14.62 -25.24 -6.12
CA LYS A 100 14.90 -26.20 -5.06
C LYS A 100 13.63 -26.62 -4.32
N TYR A 101 12.63 -25.74 -4.22
CA TYR A 101 11.38 -26.00 -3.50
C TYR A 101 10.17 -26.13 -4.41
N PHE A 102 10.05 -25.30 -5.44
CA PHE A 102 8.87 -25.21 -6.30
C PHE A 102 9.13 -25.77 -7.70
N LYS A 103 8.16 -26.50 -8.24
CA LYS A 103 8.27 -27.09 -9.59
C LYS A 103 7.66 -26.23 -10.68
N LYS A 104 6.77 -25.28 -10.35
CA LYS A 104 6.04 -24.44 -11.31
C LYS A 104 6.08 -22.96 -10.94
N GLY A 105 6.30 -22.09 -11.93
CA GLY A 105 6.41 -20.63 -11.77
C GLY A 105 5.19 -19.82 -12.20
N ASN A 106 4.06 -20.49 -12.52
CA ASN A 106 2.76 -19.86 -12.76
C ASN A 106 1.66 -20.94 -12.75
N ARG A 107 0.40 -20.59 -12.47
CA ARG A 107 -0.77 -21.50 -12.63
C ARG A 107 -1.04 -21.89 -14.08
N LYS A 108 -0.67 -21.04 -15.04
CA LYS A 108 -1.02 -21.19 -16.48
C LYS A 108 0.16 -21.42 -17.41
N SER A 109 1.39 -21.26 -16.93
CA SER A 109 2.60 -21.36 -17.76
C SER A 109 3.46 -22.52 -17.30
N GLU A 110 3.96 -23.30 -18.25
CA GLU A 110 5.01 -24.31 -18.02
C GLU A 110 6.39 -23.65 -17.84
N VAL A 111 6.51 -22.34 -18.12
CA VAL A 111 7.74 -21.59 -17.85
C VAL A 111 7.92 -21.47 -16.34
N PRO A 112 9.10 -21.83 -15.83
CA PRO A 112 9.12 -22.25 -14.45
C PRO A 112 9.48 -21.12 -13.45
N VAL A 113 9.71 -19.89 -13.93
CA VAL A 113 9.59 -18.62 -13.18
C VAL A 113 8.89 -17.60 -14.09
N GLY A 114 7.65 -17.23 -13.76
CA GLY A 114 6.90 -16.22 -14.50
C GLY A 114 6.93 -14.87 -13.80
N ILE A 115 7.56 -13.86 -14.40
CA ILE A 115 7.49 -12.47 -13.92
C ILE A 115 6.20 -11.86 -14.48
N MET A 116 5.29 -11.44 -13.60
CA MET A 116 4.10 -10.69 -13.95
C MET A 116 4.29 -9.22 -13.59
N SER A 117 4.23 -8.34 -14.60
CA SER A 117 4.18 -6.90 -14.36
C SER A 117 2.74 -6.50 -14.02
N VAL A 118 2.52 -6.03 -12.79
CA VAL A 118 1.23 -5.50 -12.33
C VAL A 118 1.16 -3.99 -12.61
N SER A 119 2.30 -3.31 -12.49
CA SER A 119 2.49 -1.89 -12.79
C SER A 119 3.95 -1.65 -13.24
N CYS A 120 4.28 -0.42 -13.64
CA CYS A 120 5.66 -0.03 -13.99
C CYS A 120 6.65 -0.10 -12.81
N ASN A 121 6.15 -0.18 -11.57
CA ASN A 121 6.95 -0.26 -10.36
C ASN A 121 6.56 -1.46 -9.46
N ASN A 122 5.51 -2.20 -9.80
CA ASN A 122 5.07 -3.36 -9.04
C ASN A 122 5.12 -4.62 -9.92
N PHE A 123 5.86 -5.61 -9.45
CA PHE A 123 6.01 -6.89 -10.14
C PHE A 123 5.72 -8.03 -9.18
N VAL A 124 5.29 -9.17 -9.71
CA VAL A 124 4.97 -10.36 -8.94
C VAL A 124 5.58 -11.57 -9.61
N ILE A 125 6.26 -12.41 -8.84
CA ILE A 125 6.60 -13.77 -9.24
C ILE A 125 5.76 -14.72 -8.40
N GLU A 126 5.07 -15.65 -9.04
CA GLU A 126 4.28 -16.67 -8.35
C GLU A 126 4.96 -18.03 -8.46
N CYS A 127 4.96 -18.79 -7.36
CA CYS A 127 5.55 -20.11 -7.28
C CYS A 127 4.51 -21.10 -6.76
N TYR A 128 4.43 -22.28 -7.38
CA TYR A 128 3.44 -23.31 -7.10
C TYR A 128 4.07 -24.71 -7.12
N ASP A 129 3.24 -25.71 -6.85
CA ASP A 129 3.58 -27.13 -6.90
C ASP A 129 4.60 -27.54 -5.81
N HIS A 130 4.15 -27.41 -4.55
CA HIS A 130 4.87 -27.84 -3.36
C HIS A 130 3.90 -28.60 -2.43
N PRO A 131 4.31 -29.70 -1.76
CA PRO A 131 3.40 -30.51 -0.94
C PRO A 131 2.78 -29.77 0.26
N LEU A 132 3.58 -28.95 0.94
CA LEU A 132 3.18 -28.23 2.16
C LEU A 132 2.63 -26.81 1.89
N ILE A 133 2.96 -26.24 0.74
CA ILE A 133 2.76 -24.83 0.43
C ILE A 133 1.75 -24.75 -0.71
N LYS A 134 0.65 -24.05 -0.48
CA LYS A 134 -0.40 -23.85 -1.49
C LYS A 134 0.11 -22.99 -2.65
N GLY A 135 0.90 -21.97 -2.33
CA GLY A 135 1.58 -21.12 -3.28
C GLY A 135 2.43 -20.08 -2.57
N ALA A 136 3.42 -19.54 -3.26
CA ALA A 136 4.21 -18.43 -2.80
C ALA A 136 4.18 -17.29 -3.82
N CYS A 137 4.20 -16.05 -3.35
CA CYS A 137 4.21 -14.85 -4.17
C CYS A 137 5.35 -13.94 -3.72
N LEU A 138 6.20 -13.53 -4.64
CA LEU A 138 7.26 -12.56 -4.41
C LEU A 138 6.80 -11.24 -5.03
N ASN A 139 6.40 -10.30 -4.17
CA ASN A 139 5.91 -8.98 -4.56
C ASN A 139 7.05 -7.96 -4.51
N PHE A 140 7.35 -7.36 -5.64
CA PHE A 140 8.35 -6.31 -5.79
C PHE A 140 7.65 -4.96 -5.74
N ASN A 141 7.92 -4.17 -4.71
CA ASN A 141 7.47 -2.79 -4.58
C ASN A 141 8.66 -1.86 -4.83
N LEU A 142 8.85 -1.49 -6.09
CA LEU A 142 9.97 -0.64 -6.51
C LEU A 142 9.61 0.83 -6.40
N VAL A 143 10.64 1.66 -6.25
CA VAL A 143 10.54 3.10 -6.41
C VAL A 143 10.02 3.43 -7.83
N LYS A 144 9.14 4.43 -7.92
CA LYS A 144 8.54 4.88 -9.18
C LYS A 144 9.52 5.69 -10.04
N ARG A 145 10.57 5.03 -10.55
CA ARG A 145 11.62 5.64 -11.38
C ARG A 145 11.10 6.25 -12.68
N GLN A 146 9.98 5.74 -13.19
CA GLN A 146 9.34 6.23 -14.42
C GLN A 146 8.61 7.57 -14.24
N GLU A 147 8.38 8.01 -13.00
CA GLU A 147 7.69 9.26 -12.68
C GLU A 147 8.68 10.26 -12.07
N LEU A 148 9.03 11.33 -12.79
CA LEU A 148 10.09 12.27 -12.39
C LEU A 148 9.88 12.83 -10.97
N PHE A 149 8.70 13.38 -10.68
CA PHE A 149 8.39 13.95 -9.38
C PHE A 149 8.43 12.92 -8.25
N ASN A 150 7.89 11.73 -8.47
CA ASN A 150 7.90 10.67 -7.47
C ASN A 150 9.30 10.09 -7.26
N HIS A 151 10.12 9.99 -8.32
CA HIS A 151 11.52 9.63 -8.19
C HIS A 151 12.30 10.70 -7.42
N LEU A 152 12.06 12.00 -7.68
CA LEU A 152 12.68 13.08 -6.93
C LEU A 152 12.28 13.04 -5.44
N PHE A 153 10.99 12.88 -5.16
CA PHE A 153 10.46 12.75 -3.80
C PHE A 153 11.00 11.52 -3.06
N SER A 154 11.31 10.44 -3.79
CA SER A 154 11.91 9.24 -3.22
C SER A 154 13.29 9.48 -2.62
N PHE A 155 14.08 10.42 -3.17
CA PHE A 155 15.39 10.78 -2.61
C PHE A 155 15.24 11.54 -1.29
N ILE A 156 14.26 12.43 -1.21
CA ILE A 156 13.94 13.20 0.00
C ILE A 156 13.46 12.26 1.12
N THR A 157 12.57 11.34 0.78
CA THR A 157 11.98 10.38 1.73
C THR A 157 12.83 9.14 1.99
N LYS A 158 13.96 8.98 1.27
CA LYS A 158 14.84 7.80 1.31
C LYS A 158 14.09 6.50 1.07
N GLN A 159 13.13 6.51 0.15
CA GLN A 159 12.40 5.31 -0.24
C GLN A 159 13.36 4.32 -0.91
N GLN A 160 13.23 3.04 -0.56
CA GLN A 160 14.05 1.96 -1.10
C GLN A 160 13.14 0.90 -1.72
N ASP A 161 13.69 0.14 -2.65
CA ASP A 161 12.99 -0.99 -3.26
C ASP A 161 12.76 -2.09 -2.22
N GLU A 162 11.53 -2.58 -2.12
CA GLU A 162 11.10 -3.59 -1.15
C GLU A 162 10.67 -4.86 -1.88
N LEU A 163 11.11 -6.01 -1.36
CA LEU A 163 10.65 -7.33 -1.74
C LEU A 163 9.85 -7.91 -0.57
N ILE A 164 8.64 -8.37 -0.86
CA ILE A 164 7.77 -9.06 0.08
C ILE A 164 7.55 -10.48 -0.43
N ILE A 165 8.06 -11.46 0.31
CA ILE A 165 7.86 -12.88 0.04
C ILE A 165 6.70 -13.36 0.90
N ASP A 166 5.60 -13.72 0.24
CA ASP A 166 4.41 -14.30 0.84
C ASP A 166 4.35 -15.79 0.54
N VAL A 167 4.15 -16.60 1.57
CA VAL A 167 4.01 -18.05 1.47
C VAL A 167 2.70 -18.45 2.12
N VAL A 168 1.79 -18.99 1.31
CA VAL A 168 0.48 -19.48 1.75
C VAL A 168 0.58 -20.98 1.96
N PHE A 169 0.25 -21.44 3.16
CA PHE A 169 0.31 -22.86 3.49
C PHE A 169 -1.00 -23.59 3.19
N ASN A 170 -0.90 -24.90 2.99
CA ASN A 170 -2.09 -25.75 2.99
C ASN A 170 -2.74 -25.78 4.38
N LYS A 171 -4.05 -26.04 4.43
CA LYS A 171 -4.82 -26.09 5.69
C LYS A 171 -4.21 -27.12 6.65
N GLY A 172 -3.99 -26.71 7.89
CA GLY A 172 -3.45 -27.58 8.96
C GLY A 172 -1.94 -27.79 8.95
N ILE A 173 -1.20 -27.21 7.99
CA ILE A 173 0.25 -27.29 7.94
C ILE A 173 0.93 -26.24 8.83
N ALA A 174 0.43 -25.01 8.81
CA ALA A 174 0.99 -23.94 9.62
C ALA A 174 0.66 -24.15 11.10
N PRO A 175 1.61 -23.86 12.01
CA PRO A 175 1.36 -23.92 13.45
C PRO A 175 0.29 -22.89 13.83
N PRO A 176 -0.61 -23.21 14.79
CA PRO A 176 -1.67 -22.32 15.24
C PRO A 176 -1.13 -21.21 16.16
N CYS A 177 -0.27 -20.35 15.62
CA CYS A 177 0.32 -19.22 16.31
C CYS A 177 0.51 -18.03 15.39
N ILE A 178 0.65 -16.86 16.02
CA ILE A 178 1.15 -15.66 15.38
C ILE A 178 2.53 -15.38 15.96
N TYR A 179 3.52 -15.22 15.08
CA TYR A 179 4.89 -14.93 15.44
C TYR A 179 5.47 -13.93 14.47
N GLY A 180 6.04 -12.84 14.94
CA GLY A 180 6.72 -11.92 14.05
C GLY A 180 7.82 -11.13 14.71
N ILE A 181 8.67 -10.60 13.84
CA ILE A 181 9.91 -9.91 14.18
C ILE A 181 9.94 -8.65 13.33
N CYS A 182 10.20 -7.52 13.95
CA CYS A 182 10.34 -6.26 13.22
C CYS A 182 11.28 -5.32 13.95
N LYS A 183 11.74 -4.28 13.25
CA LYS A 183 12.45 -3.17 13.91
C LYS A 183 11.49 -2.44 14.85
N SER A 184 11.96 -2.00 16.02
CA SER A 184 11.12 -1.34 17.04
C SER A 184 10.35 -0.14 16.48
N LYS A 185 10.95 0.59 15.53
CA LYS A 185 10.32 1.74 14.85
C LYS A 185 9.14 1.35 13.95
N GLN A 186 9.08 0.11 13.47
CA GLN A 186 8.05 -0.39 12.55
C GLN A 186 6.88 -1.08 13.28
N GLU A 187 7.03 -1.45 14.54
CA GLU A 187 6.01 -2.21 15.30
C GLU A 187 4.63 -1.53 15.24
N LYS A 188 4.55 -0.23 15.54
CA LYS A 188 3.29 0.53 15.52
C LYS A 188 2.64 0.54 14.13
N LYS A 189 3.44 0.59 13.06
CA LYS A 189 2.94 0.54 11.68
C LYS A 189 2.38 -0.85 11.37
N LEU A 190 3.10 -1.90 11.75
CA LEU A 190 2.66 -3.28 11.52
C LEU A 190 1.39 -3.62 12.31
N ARG A 191 1.26 -3.17 13.56
CA ARG A 191 0.03 -3.36 14.36
C ARG A 191 -1.19 -2.67 13.74
N LYS A 192 -1.00 -1.52 13.07
CA LYS A 192 -2.08 -0.84 12.33
C LYS A 192 -2.42 -1.56 11.02
N GLN A 193 -1.41 -2.09 10.34
CA GLN A 193 -1.56 -2.76 9.05
C GLN A 193 -2.16 -4.17 9.18
N TYR A 194 -1.80 -4.89 10.24
CA TYR A 194 -2.19 -6.28 10.49
C TYR A 194 -2.96 -6.35 11.81
N SER A 195 -4.29 -6.33 11.71
CA SER A 195 -5.18 -6.28 12.87
C SER A 195 -5.00 -7.46 13.82
N GLU A 196 -4.63 -8.63 13.31
CA GLU A 196 -4.37 -9.84 14.09
C GLU A 196 -3.21 -9.64 15.08
N ILE A 197 -2.19 -8.88 14.71
CA ILE A 197 -1.05 -8.59 15.58
C ILE A 197 -1.50 -7.69 16.73
N ALA A 198 -2.29 -6.67 16.43
CA ALA A 198 -2.83 -5.76 17.44
C ALA A 198 -3.75 -6.47 18.44
N LYS A 199 -4.54 -7.44 17.97
CA LYS A 199 -5.52 -8.17 18.78
C LYS A 199 -4.89 -9.23 19.67
N PHE A 200 -4.02 -10.06 19.11
CA PHE A 200 -3.60 -11.29 19.79
C PHE A 200 -2.17 -11.24 20.34
N CYS A 201 -1.27 -10.46 19.75
CA CYS A 201 0.15 -10.56 20.04
C CYS A 201 0.62 -9.63 21.16
N LYS A 202 1.35 -10.21 22.11
CA LYS A 202 2.17 -9.48 23.08
C LYS A 202 3.54 -9.17 22.47
N THR A 203 4.31 -8.29 23.11
CA THR A 203 5.61 -7.84 22.63
C THR A 203 6.73 -8.19 23.62
N ARG A 204 7.89 -8.64 23.13
CA ARG A 204 9.15 -8.82 23.85
C ARG A 204 10.28 -8.10 23.13
N ASN A 205 11.28 -7.65 23.89
CA ASN A 205 12.49 -7.05 23.32
C ASN A 205 13.32 -8.13 22.60
N GLY A 206 13.88 -7.81 21.44
CA GLY A 206 14.73 -8.70 20.65
C GLY A 206 15.92 -9.29 21.43
N ALA A 207 16.50 -8.54 22.38
CA ALA A 207 17.60 -9.02 23.21
C ALA A 207 17.24 -10.27 24.03
N GLN A 208 15.98 -10.38 24.47
CA GLN A 208 15.47 -11.56 25.18
C GLN A 208 15.42 -12.81 24.28
N MET A 209 15.49 -12.62 22.96
CA MET A 209 15.41 -13.63 21.92
C MET A 209 16.71 -13.73 21.10
N LYS A 210 17.85 -13.28 21.65
CA LYS A 210 19.18 -13.30 21.00
C LYS A 210 19.27 -12.46 19.71
N LEU A 211 18.37 -11.50 19.53
CA LEU A 211 18.42 -10.51 18.45
C LEU A 211 18.97 -9.19 18.99
N SER A 212 19.39 -8.30 18.08
CA SER A 212 19.75 -6.92 18.45
C SER A 212 18.58 -6.20 19.15
N GLU A 213 18.88 -5.30 20.09
CA GLU A 213 17.90 -4.47 20.83
C GLU A 213 17.02 -3.58 19.93
N LYS A 214 17.46 -3.37 18.69
CA LYS A 214 16.69 -2.65 17.66
C LYS A 214 15.48 -3.43 17.16
N TYR A 215 15.41 -4.71 17.49
CA TYR A 215 14.31 -5.60 17.12
C TYR A 215 13.35 -5.81 18.25
N VAL A 216 12.12 -6.09 17.84
CA VAL A 216 11.00 -6.42 18.68
C VAL A 216 10.39 -7.70 18.13
N VAL A 217 10.10 -8.63 19.02
CA VAL A 217 9.40 -9.87 18.70
C VAL A 217 8.00 -9.75 19.26
N PHE A 218 7.00 -9.99 18.43
CA PHE A 218 5.61 -10.06 18.86
C PHE A 218 5.07 -11.46 18.58
N SER A 219 4.37 -12.02 19.55
CA SER A 219 3.81 -13.36 19.44
C SER A 219 2.69 -13.55 20.44
N ASP A 220 1.76 -14.45 20.13
CA ASP A 220 0.83 -15.01 21.12
C ASP A 220 1.40 -16.26 21.80
N ALA A 221 2.39 -16.92 21.19
CA ALA A 221 3.06 -18.13 21.68
C ALA A 221 4.60 -18.01 21.59
N PHE A 222 5.21 -17.17 22.43
CA PHE A 222 6.66 -16.88 22.37
C PHE A 222 7.58 -18.09 22.49
N ASP A 223 7.21 -19.12 23.24
CA ASP A 223 8.07 -20.29 23.49
C ASP A 223 7.88 -21.40 22.42
N SER A 224 7.45 -21.02 21.22
CA SER A 224 7.41 -21.88 20.04
C SER A 224 8.83 -22.27 19.60
N THR A 225 9.10 -23.55 19.39
CA THR A 225 10.38 -24.04 18.87
C THR A 225 10.32 -24.14 17.36
N GLY A 226 11.42 -23.85 16.65
CA GLY A 226 11.51 -24.06 15.20
C GLY A 226 11.29 -22.82 14.33
N ILE A 227 10.72 -21.72 14.86
CA ILE A 227 10.49 -20.48 14.09
C ILE A 227 11.77 -19.61 14.11
N LEU A 228 12.21 -19.20 15.30
CA LEU A 228 13.42 -18.41 15.48
C LEU A 228 14.62 -19.33 15.75
N ASN A 229 15.03 -20.07 14.72
CA ASN A 229 16.21 -20.93 14.79
C ASN A 229 17.50 -20.12 14.61
N GLN A 230 18.63 -20.71 14.98
CA GLN A 230 19.94 -20.06 14.86
C GLN A 230 20.22 -19.49 13.45
N PRO A 231 19.92 -20.19 12.33
CA PRO A 231 20.12 -19.62 11.00
C PRO A 231 19.30 -18.35 10.73
N MET A 232 18.09 -18.26 11.28
CA MET A 232 17.24 -17.08 11.16
C MET A 232 17.79 -15.92 11.99
N ILE A 233 18.28 -16.20 13.20
CA ILE A 233 18.92 -15.19 14.07
C ILE A 233 20.19 -14.63 13.39
N ASP A 234 21.05 -15.52 12.90
CA ASP A 234 22.29 -15.15 12.22
C ASP A 234 21.99 -14.32 10.96
N PHE A 235 20.97 -14.71 10.20
CA PHE A 235 20.50 -13.97 9.05
C PHE A 235 20.01 -12.56 9.40
N ILE A 236 19.15 -12.41 10.41
CA ILE A 236 18.62 -11.10 10.82
C ILE A 236 19.73 -10.17 11.30
N ASN A 237 20.71 -10.72 12.04
CA ASN A 237 21.83 -9.96 12.55
C ASN A 237 22.83 -9.58 11.44
N LEU A 238 23.11 -10.49 10.50
CA LEU A 238 24.02 -10.25 9.38
C LEU A 238 23.45 -9.24 8.37
N TYR A 239 22.15 -9.35 8.07
CA TYR A 239 21.45 -8.51 7.09
C TYR A 239 20.54 -7.47 7.76
N GLU A 240 21.03 -6.87 8.86
CA GLU A 240 20.24 -5.92 9.67
C GLU A 240 19.76 -4.71 8.84
N LYS A 241 20.52 -4.30 7.82
CA LYS A 241 20.18 -3.14 7.00
C LYS A 241 19.03 -3.44 6.03
N GLU A 242 19.05 -4.64 5.46
CA GLU A 242 18.16 -5.13 4.42
C GLU A 242 16.86 -5.69 5.02
N PHE A 243 16.93 -6.38 6.15
CA PHE A 243 15.76 -6.97 6.80
C PHE A 243 14.81 -5.89 7.32
N ASN A 244 13.51 -6.01 7.01
CA ASN A 244 12.47 -5.13 7.54
C ASN A 244 11.67 -5.86 8.63
N TYR A 245 10.94 -6.90 8.24
CA TYR A 245 10.11 -7.67 9.16
C TYR A 245 9.81 -9.08 8.65
N PHE A 246 9.44 -9.94 9.59
CA PHE A 246 8.95 -11.30 9.35
C PHE A 246 7.66 -11.50 10.14
N ILE A 247 6.66 -12.15 9.54
CA ILE A 247 5.37 -12.46 10.16
C ILE A 247 4.98 -13.88 9.73
N LEU A 248 4.70 -14.74 10.69
CA LEU A 248 3.97 -15.98 10.54
C LEU A 248 2.63 -15.80 11.25
N SER A 249 1.53 -16.09 10.58
CA SER A 249 0.19 -15.96 11.15
C SER A 249 -0.71 -17.07 10.64
N ASP A 250 -1.47 -17.66 11.55
CA ASP A 250 -2.58 -18.57 11.26
C ASP A 250 -3.95 -17.86 11.27
N GLN A 251 -3.96 -16.54 11.46
CA GLN A 251 -5.15 -15.68 11.50
C GLN A 251 -5.02 -14.51 10.51
N SER A 252 -4.19 -14.65 9.47
CA SER A 252 -4.01 -13.55 8.55
C SER A 252 -5.30 -13.22 7.81
N THR A 253 -5.53 -11.92 7.66
CA THR A 253 -6.62 -11.37 6.83
C THR A 253 -6.08 -10.66 5.60
N SER A 254 -4.76 -10.69 5.42
CA SER A 254 -4.04 -9.90 4.40
C SER A 254 -4.25 -10.42 2.98
N ILE A 255 -4.44 -11.73 2.83
CA ILE A 255 -4.66 -12.39 1.55
C ILE A 255 -6.04 -13.05 1.63
N ARG A 256 -6.90 -12.76 0.64
CA ARG A 256 -8.31 -13.21 0.63
C ARG A 256 -8.42 -14.70 0.96
N ASP A 257 -9.22 -14.99 1.98
CA ASP A 257 -9.61 -16.32 2.47
C ASP A 257 -8.50 -17.23 3.03
N GLU A 258 -7.24 -16.79 3.00
CA GLU A 258 -6.10 -17.58 3.46
C GLU A 258 -5.58 -17.08 4.80
N LYS A 259 -5.89 -17.85 5.85
CA LYS A 259 -5.48 -17.50 7.21
C LYS A 259 -4.02 -17.85 7.53
N SER A 260 -3.49 -18.89 6.89
CA SER A 260 -2.13 -19.41 7.15
C SER A 260 -1.11 -18.79 6.18
N LEU A 261 -0.43 -17.76 6.65
CA LEU A 261 0.51 -16.96 5.87
C LEU A 261 1.85 -16.80 6.60
N MET A 262 2.94 -17.00 5.87
CA MET A 262 4.26 -16.50 6.25
C MET A 262 4.68 -15.39 5.28
N ARG A 263 5.06 -14.24 5.83
CA ARG A 263 5.45 -13.04 5.12
C ARG A 263 6.83 -12.60 5.58
N CYS A 264 7.73 -12.34 4.65
CA CYS A 264 9.01 -11.72 4.92
C CYS A 264 9.19 -10.49 4.03
N SER A 265 9.53 -9.34 4.62
CA SER A 265 9.87 -8.12 3.88
C SER A 265 11.33 -7.81 4.05
N ILE A 266 12.01 -7.62 2.92
CA ILE A 266 13.44 -7.33 2.82
C ILE A 266 13.64 -6.28 1.75
N LYS A 267 14.63 -5.41 1.92
CA LYS A 267 15.04 -4.46 0.90
C LYS A 267 15.83 -5.15 -0.19
N ILE A 268 15.53 -4.83 -1.44
CA ILE A 268 16.24 -5.41 -2.57
C ILE A 268 17.70 -4.95 -2.52
N CYS A 269 18.61 -5.92 -2.57
CA CYS A 269 20.04 -5.75 -2.41
C CYS A 269 20.77 -6.59 -3.48
N ASN A 270 22.05 -6.92 -3.25
CA ASN A 270 22.86 -7.67 -4.22
C ASN A 270 22.27 -9.07 -4.52
N GLY A 271 22.46 -9.55 -5.74
CA GLY A 271 22.00 -10.85 -6.25
C GLY A 271 22.39 -12.05 -5.39
N GLU A 272 23.60 -12.07 -4.85
CA GLU A 272 24.03 -13.17 -3.96
C GLU A 272 23.23 -13.23 -2.65
N ILE A 273 22.93 -12.07 -2.07
CA ILE A 273 22.15 -11.97 -0.83
C ILE A 273 20.72 -12.41 -1.12
N ILE A 274 20.16 -11.94 -2.23
CA ILE A 274 18.84 -12.35 -2.72
C ILE A 274 18.69 -13.87 -2.75
N SER A 275 19.66 -14.60 -3.32
CA SER A 275 19.58 -16.05 -3.44
C SER A 275 19.58 -16.72 -2.07
N LYS A 276 20.48 -16.31 -1.17
CA LYS A 276 20.58 -16.83 0.20
C LYS A 276 19.33 -16.54 1.04
N VAL A 277 18.80 -15.31 0.95
CA VAL A 277 17.55 -14.89 1.57
C VAL A 277 16.42 -15.81 1.13
N THR A 278 16.28 -15.99 -0.18
CA THR A 278 15.18 -16.75 -0.78
C THR A 278 15.25 -18.22 -0.35
N ASP A 279 16.45 -18.81 -0.38
CA ASP A 279 16.67 -20.19 0.09
C ASP A 279 16.36 -20.34 1.59
N LEU A 280 16.76 -19.37 2.42
CA LEU A 280 16.45 -19.40 3.85
C LEU A 280 14.95 -19.34 4.12
N ILE A 281 14.23 -18.39 3.49
CA ILE A 281 12.79 -18.21 3.70
C ILE A 281 12.00 -19.44 3.24
N PHE A 282 12.31 -19.98 2.06
CA PHE A 282 11.64 -21.20 1.59
C PHE A 282 12.08 -22.46 2.33
N GLY A 283 13.32 -22.53 2.78
CA GLY A 283 13.78 -23.59 3.69
C GLY A 283 13.01 -23.57 5.01
N LEU A 284 12.80 -22.40 5.59
CA LEU A 284 12.00 -22.20 6.79
C LEU A 284 10.53 -22.60 6.53
N ALA A 285 9.96 -22.17 5.40
CA ALA A 285 8.62 -22.59 4.98
C ALA A 285 8.48 -24.12 4.86
N ASN A 286 9.48 -24.79 4.30
CA ASN A 286 9.48 -26.24 4.12
C ASN A 286 9.61 -27.00 5.45
N SER A 287 10.24 -26.37 6.44
CA SER A 287 10.37 -26.93 7.80
C SER A 287 9.23 -26.53 8.75
N ILE A 288 8.21 -25.82 8.28
CA ILE A 288 7.19 -25.22 9.16
C ILE A 288 6.39 -26.24 9.96
N ASN A 289 6.19 -27.45 9.40
CA ASN A 289 5.49 -28.55 10.05
C ASN A 289 6.26 -29.14 11.25
N LYS A 290 7.56 -28.83 11.39
CA LYS A 290 8.39 -29.22 12.53
C LYS A 290 8.25 -28.24 13.71
N VAL A 291 7.64 -27.07 13.48
CA VAL A 291 7.41 -26.08 14.53
C VAL A 291 6.46 -26.66 15.56
N THR A 292 6.91 -26.74 16.80
CA THR A 292 6.14 -27.30 17.90
C THR A 292 5.80 -26.21 18.90
N ILE A 293 4.51 -26.15 19.27
CA ILE A 293 4.02 -25.27 20.33
C ILE A 293 3.69 -26.14 21.54
N LYS A 294 4.11 -25.71 22.73
CA LYS A 294 3.82 -26.43 23.97
C LYS A 294 2.29 -26.48 24.21
N PRO A 295 1.71 -27.63 24.62
CA PRO A 295 0.25 -27.77 24.77
C PRO A 295 -0.40 -26.72 25.68
N TYR A 296 0.22 -26.39 26.82
CA TYR A 296 -0.32 -25.38 27.74
C TYR A 296 -0.40 -23.97 27.11
N LEU A 297 0.54 -23.62 26.21
CA LEU A 297 0.50 -22.35 25.50
C LEU A 297 -0.63 -22.35 24.49
N LEU A 298 -0.84 -23.47 23.81
CA LEU A 298 -1.91 -23.61 22.84
C LEU A 298 -3.28 -23.43 23.50
N GLU A 299 -3.52 -24.03 24.65
CA GLU A 299 -4.76 -23.85 25.41
C GLU A 299 -4.97 -22.40 25.83
N LYS A 300 -3.92 -21.75 26.36
CA LYS A 300 -3.98 -20.33 26.71
C LYS A 300 -4.27 -19.43 25.51
N CYS A 301 -3.64 -19.70 24.37
CA CYS A 301 -3.89 -18.94 23.14
C CYS A 301 -5.33 -19.16 22.66
N LYS A 302 -5.84 -20.40 22.71
CA LYS A 302 -7.23 -20.71 22.35
C LYS A 302 -8.23 -19.99 23.25
N ALA A 303 -7.98 -19.95 24.56
CA ALA A 303 -8.85 -19.25 25.51
C ALA A 303 -8.92 -17.75 25.21
N VAL A 304 -7.77 -17.08 25.05
CA VAL A 304 -7.71 -15.65 24.70
C VAL A 304 -8.38 -15.37 23.36
N ARG A 305 -8.17 -16.23 22.36
CA ARG A 305 -8.79 -16.09 21.04
C ARG A 305 -10.31 -16.27 21.11
N ALA A 306 -10.81 -17.21 21.90
CA ALA A 306 -12.24 -17.46 22.07
C ALA A 306 -12.93 -16.27 22.77
N GLU A 307 -12.30 -15.71 23.80
CA GLU A 307 -12.80 -14.52 24.52
C GLU A 307 -12.92 -13.33 23.57
N ILE A 308 -11.88 -13.04 22.78
CA ILE A 308 -11.90 -11.96 21.78
C ILE A 308 -12.96 -12.20 20.71
N GLN A 309 -13.12 -13.45 20.24
CA GLN A 309 -14.16 -13.78 19.26
C GLN A 309 -15.57 -13.57 19.82
N GLU A 310 -15.82 -13.97 21.06
CA GLU A 310 -17.11 -13.78 21.72
C GLU A 310 -17.44 -12.29 21.91
N GLU A 311 -16.45 -11.47 22.30
CA GLU A 311 -16.61 -10.02 22.39
C GLU A 311 -16.94 -9.40 21.03
N GLU A 312 -16.22 -9.78 19.98
CA GLU A 312 -16.49 -9.30 18.63
C GLU A 312 -17.86 -9.71 18.10
N GLU A 313 -18.32 -10.92 18.40
CA GLU A 313 -19.66 -11.38 18.04
C GLU A 313 -20.73 -10.60 18.78
N LYS A 314 -20.53 -10.30 20.07
CA LYS A 314 -21.42 -9.44 20.86
C LYS A 314 -21.47 -8.02 20.31
N GLU A 315 -20.32 -7.43 19.97
CA GLU A 315 -20.27 -6.09 19.37
C GLU A 315 -20.91 -6.05 17.99
N ARG A 316 -20.65 -7.06 17.14
CA ARG A 316 -21.30 -7.18 15.82
C ARG A 316 -22.82 -7.32 15.97
N ALA A 317 -23.28 -8.13 16.91
CA ALA A 317 -24.71 -8.29 17.18
C ALA A 317 -25.35 -6.98 17.68
N LYS A 318 -24.65 -6.19 18.50
CA LYS A 318 -25.12 -4.85 18.93
C LYS A 318 -25.24 -3.89 17.75
N LYS A 319 -24.20 -3.78 16.91
CA LYS A 319 -24.21 -2.91 15.72
C LYS A 319 -25.33 -3.28 14.74
N ILE A 320 -25.53 -4.57 14.48
CA ILE A 320 -26.61 -5.04 13.60
C ILE A 320 -27.99 -4.70 14.20
N ARG A 321 -28.16 -4.81 15.53
CA ARG A 321 -29.41 -4.44 16.20
C ARG A 321 -29.67 -2.94 16.11
N GLU A 322 -28.65 -2.11 16.32
CA GLU A 322 -28.73 -0.65 16.21
C GLU A 322 -29.05 -0.21 14.77
N GLU A 323 -28.34 -0.73 13.77
CA GLU A 323 -28.60 -0.45 12.35
C GLU A 323 -30.02 -0.86 11.94
N ASN A 324 -30.50 -2.02 12.39
CA ASN A 324 -31.86 -2.47 12.11
C ASN A 324 -32.91 -1.58 12.82
N ALA A 325 -32.66 -1.14 14.05
CA ALA A 325 -33.53 -0.22 14.75
C ALA A 325 -33.62 1.13 14.02
N GLU A 326 -32.49 1.69 13.59
CA GLU A 326 -32.44 2.92 12.79
C GLU A 326 -33.18 2.78 11.46
N ARG A 327 -33.03 1.64 10.75
CA ARG A 327 -33.78 1.38 9.51
C ARG A 327 -35.28 1.38 9.75
N ILE A 328 -35.73 0.69 10.80
CA ILE A 328 -37.15 0.64 11.17
C ILE A 328 -37.67 2.04 11.53
N GLU A 329 -36.89 2.85 12.24
CA GLU A 329 -37.26 4.23 12.58
C GLU A 329 -37.34 5.13 11.35
N LYS A 330 -36.38 5.04 10.43
CA LYS A 330 -36.39 5.78 9.16
C LYS A 330 -37.60 5.39 8.29
N GLU A 331 -37.91 4.10 8.18
CA GLU A 331 -39.11 3.65 7.47
C GLU A 331 -40.41 4.16 8.11
N LYS A 332 -40.50 4.16 9.44
CA LYS A 332 -41.65 4.73 10.15
C LYS A 332 -41.77 6.23 9.90
N ALA A 333 -40.67 6.97 9.94
CA ALA A 333 -40.65 8.40 9.67
C ALA A 333 -41.07 8.72 8.22
N MET A 334 -40.58 7.96 7.23
CA MET A 334 -41.00 8.10 5.84
C MET A 334 -42.50 7.81 5.66
N LYS A 335 -43.01 6.73 6.27
CA LYS A 335 -44.46 6.41 6.24
C LYS A 335 -45.31 7.51 6.86
N ILE A 336 -44.85 8.10 7.97
CA ILE A 336 -45.55 9.23 8.62
C ILE A 336 -45.47 10.50 7.77
N ASN A 337 -44.38 10.73 7.04
CA ASN A 337 -44.22 11.86 6.11
C ASN A 337 -45.03 11.71 4.82
N ALA A 338 -45.28 10.47 4.37
CA ALA A 338 -46.09 10.20 3.18
C ALA A 338 -47.61 10.19 3.42
N MET A 339 -48.06 10.17 4.69
CA MET A 339 -49.50 10.22 5.02
C MET A 339 -50.07 11.63 4.93
N THR A 340 -51.35 11.73 4.58
CA THR A 340 -52.07 13.02 4.54
C THR A 340 -52.28 13.61 5.96
N PRO A 341 -52.54 14.92 6.11
CA PRO A 341 -52.66 15.58 7.42
C PRO A 341 -53.76 14.99 8.33
N GLU A 342 -54.87 14.50 7.75
CA GLU A 342 -55.96 13.88 8.50
C GLU A 342 -55.62 12.46 8.97
N GLU A 343 -54.91 11.68 8.15
CA GLU A 343 -54.44 10.34 8.51
C GLU A 343 -53.39 10.39 9.63
N ARG A 344 -52.56 11.43 9.64
CA ARG A 344 -51.62 11.72 10.74
C ARG A 344 -52.33 11.90 12.08
N ARG A 345 -53.39 12.72 12.12
CA ARG A 345 -54.17 12.97 13.35
C ARG A 345 -54.81 11.69 13.89
N LYS A 346 -55.39 10.86 13.01
CA LYS A 346 -55.95 9.55 13.38
C LYS A 346 -54.87 8.58 13.89
N TYR A 347 -53.69 8.59 13.27
CA TYR A 347 -52.56 7.76 13.70
C TYR A 347 -52.06 8.17 15.10
N GLU A 348 -51.87 9.47 15.35
CA GLU A 348 -51.44 10.01 16.64
C GLU A 348 -52.46 9.72 17.76
N GLU A 349 -53.75 9.90 17.49
CA GLU A 349 -54.81 9.61 18.47
C GLU A 349 -54.88 8.12 18.83
N LYS A 350 -54.67 7.23 17.84
CA LYS A 350 -54.56 5.78 18.04
C LYS A 350 -53.32 5.41 18.86
N GLN A 351 -52.19 6.11 18.69
CA GLN A 351 -50.99 5.91 19.51
C GLN A 351 -51.18 6.42 20.94
N ARG A 352 -51.81 7.59 21.13
CA ARG A 352 -52.13 8.15 22.45
C ARG A 352 -53.01 7.19 23.25
N ASN A 353 -54.06 6.64 22.62
CA ASN A 353 -54.96 5.68 23.25
C ASN A 353 -54.24 4.36 23.62
N LYS A 354 -53.28 3.88 22.81
CA LYS A 354 -52.46 2.71 23.13
C LYS A 354 -51.52 2.97 24.32
N LEU A 355 -50.91 4.15 24.41
CA LEU A 355 -50.01 4.52 25.52
C LEU A 355 -50.76 4.64 26.84
N VAL A 356 -51.94 5.27 26.83
CA VAL A 356 -52.81 5.38 28.01
C VAL A 356 -53.22 3.98 28.50
N LYS A 357 -53.65 3.09 27.59
CA LYS A 357 -53.98 1.69 27.94
C LYS A 357 -52.78 0.93 28.53
N ARG A 358 -51.58 1.08 27.97
CA ARG A 358 -50.36 0.44 28.50
C ARG A 358 -49.98 0.96 29.90
N LYS A 359 -50.09 2.28 30.15
CA LYS A 359 -49.81 2.87 31.46
C LYS A 359 -50.83 2.41 32.52
N GLN A 360 -52.11 2.35 32.16
CA GLN A 360 -53.16 1.84 33.05
C GLN A 360 -52.96 0.37 33.44
N VAL A 361 -52.50 -0.48 32.52
CA VAL A 361 -52.20 -1.89 32.81
C VAL A 361 -50.99 -2.04 33.75
N LYS A 362 -49.96 -1.20 33.64
CA LYS A 362 -48.80 -1.24 34.54
C LYS A 362 -49.12 -0.81 35.97
N VAL A 363 -49.99 0.19 36.14
CA VAL A 363 -50.43 0.68 37.47
C VAL A 363 -51.34 -0.32 38.18
N ARG A 364 -51.96 -1.26 37.45
CA ARG A 364 -52.83 -2.31 38.00
C ARG A 364 -52.09 -3.60 38.42
N MET A 365 -50.81 -3.73 38.05
CA MET A 365 -50.01 -4.95 38.27
C MET A 365 -48.78 -4.72 39.16
N GLY A 366 -48.61 -3.51 39.71
CA GLY A 366 -47.73 -3.23 40.85
C GLY A 366 -48.59 -2.85 42.03
#